data_AF-A0A7W0UT48-F1
#
_entry.id   AF-A0A7W0UT48-F1
#
_cell.length_a   1.000
_cell.length_b   1.000
_cell.length_c   1.000
_cell.angle_alpha   90.00
_cell.angle_beta   90.00
_cell.angle_gamma   90.00
#
_symmetry.space_group_name_H-M   'P 1'
#
loop_
_entity.id
_entity.type
_entity.pdbx_description
1 polymer ?
#
loop_
_entity_poly.entity_id
_entity_poly.type
_entity_poly.pdbx_seq_one_letter_code
_entity_poly.pdbx_strand_id
1 'polypeptide(L)'
;MTLSPTSDRDPLALGDAARQLLGTRVQSAQRIARRAGGDAVASVCVPIPASIDLSAVVLGARRSDDRFLCIEQPGREGYAVCGLGAAIT
;
A
#
# COMPACT_ATOMS: atom_id res chain seq x y z
N MET A 1 -24.87 -11.36 -18.48
CA MET A 1 -24.16 -11.23 -17.18
C MET A 1 -23.85 -9.76 -17.00
N THR A 2 -24.74 -9.06 -16.30
CA THR A 2 -24.74 -7.60 -16.20
C THR A 2 -23.98 -7.22 -14.93
N LEU A 3 -22.78 -6.67 -15.07
CA LEU A 3 -22.05 -6.11 -13.93
C LEU A 3 -22.75 -4.82 -13.52
N SER A 4 -23.33 -4.83 -12.33
CA SER A 4 -23.90 -3.63 -11.71
C SER A 4 -22.77 -2.64 -11.42
N PRO A 5 -22.87 -1.35 -11.79
CA PRO A 5 -21.85 -0.37 -11.44
C PRO A 5 -21.97 -0.10 -9.94
N THR A 6 -21.05 -0.65 -9.16
CA THR A 6 -20.83 -0.17 -7.79
C THR A 6 -20.36 1.27 -7.91
N SER A 7 -21.26 2.22 -7.62
CA SER A 7 -20.94 3.63 -7.50
C SER A 7 -19.83 3.82 -6.44
N ASP A 8 -18.73 4.44 -6.85
CA ASP A 8 -17.89 5.36 -6.08
C ASP A 8 -17.13 4.85 -4.83
N ARG A 9 -16.39 3.75 -4.95
CA ARG A 9 -15.30 3.43 -4.01
C ARG A 9 -13.97 3.66 -4.69
N ASP A 10 -13.17 4.59 -4.14
CA ASP A 10 -11.76 4.76 -4.49
C ASP A 10 -11.08 3.37 -4.49
N PRO A 11 -10.55 2.89 -5.62
CA PRO A 11 -10.01 1.54 -5.74
C PRO A 11 -8.74 1.32 -4.91
N LEU A 12 -8.16 2.39 -4.38
CA LEU A 12 -6.99 2.36 -3.49
C LEU A 12 -7.39 2.52 -2.01
N ALA A 13 -8.65 2.81 -1.70
CA ALA A 13 -9.12 2.90 -0.33
C ALA A 13 -9.14 1.53 0.36
N LEU A 14 -8.64 1.49 1.60
CA LEU A 14 -8.69 0.29 2.42
C LEU A 14 -10.14 0.00 2.84
N GLY A 15 -10.64 -1.19 2.54
CA GLY A 15 -11.88 -1.70 3.11
C GLY A 15 -11.78 -1.95 4.63
N ASP A 16 -12.92 -2.04 5.30
CA ASP A 16 -13.01 -2.12 6.76
C ASP A 16 -12.21 -3.29 7.36
N ALA A 17 -12.30 -4.47 6.72
CA ALA A 17 -11.55 -5.65 7.17
C ALA A 17 -10.03 -5.44 7.13
N ALA A 18 -9.51 -4.80 6.06
CA ALA A 18 -8.10 -4.49 5.93
C ALA A 18 -7.67 -3.43 6.96
N ARG A 19 -8.52 -2.43 7.22
CA ARG A 19 -8.28 -1.41 8.23
C ARG A 19 -8.24 -1.98 9.64
N GLN A 20 -9.17 -2.89 9.98
CA GLN A 20 -9.17 -3.59 11.25
C GLN A 20 -7.92 -4.47 11.42
N LEU A 21 -7.55 -5.22 10.38
CA LEU A 21 -6.35 -6.06 10.39
C LEU A 21 -5.07 -5.22 10.56
N LEU A 22 -4.98 -4.08 9.87
CA LEU A 22 -3.87 -3.16 10.03
C LEU A 22 -3.78 -2.65 11.47
N GLY A 23 -4.92 -2.29 12.08
CA GLY A 23 -4.96 -1.88 13.49
C GLY A 23 -4.40 -2.94 14.44
N THR A 24 -4.80 -4.20 14.28
CA THR A 24 -4.27 -5.33 15.08
C THR A 24 -2.77 -5.51 14.88
N ARG A 25 -2.28 -5.34 13.64
CA ARG A 25 -0.84 -5.45 13.33
C ARG A 25 -0.03 -4.28 13.89
N VAL A 26 -0.57 -3.06 13.87
CA VAL A 26 0.06 -1.88 14.50
C VAL A 26 0.21 -2.09 16.00
N GLN A 27 -0.83 -2.56 16.69
CA GLN A 27 -0.74 -2.88 18.13
C GLN A 27 0.33 -3.94 18.42
N SER A 28 0.47 -4.93 17.53
CA SER A 28 1.48 -5.98 17.65
C SER A 28 2.89 -5.45 17.40
N ALA A 29 3.09 -4.66 16.35
CA ALA A 29 4.36 -4.01 16.03
C ALA A 29 4.82 -3.09 17.17
N GLN A 30 3.93 -2.30 17.75
CA GLN A 30 4.23 -1.49 18.93
C GLN A 30 4.70 -2.33 20.13
N ARG A 31 4.08 -3.50 20.36
CA ARG A 31 4.50 -4.40 21.44
C ARG A 31 5.88 -4.99 21.17
N ILE A 32 6.19 -5.32 19.92
CA ILE A 32 7.50 -5.81 19.49
C ILE A 32 8.55 -4.72 19.69
N ALA A 33 8.31 -3.52 19.17
CA ALA A 33 9.17 -2.34 19.30
C ALA A 33 9.54 -2.06 20.78
N ARG A 34 8.54 -2.04 21.67
CA ARG A 34 8.75 -1.84 23.11
C ARG A 34 9.60 -2.92 23.76
N ARG A 35 9.44 -4.19 23.35
CA ARG A 35 10.19 -5.32 23.93
C ARG A 35 11.62 -5.39 23.41
N ALA A 36 11.82 -5.08 22.14
CA ALA A 36 13.12 -5.14 21.47
C ALA A 36 13.95 -3.86 21.65
N GLY A 37 13.33 -2.75 22.07
CA GLY A 37 13.99 -1.46 22.22
C GLY A 37 14.35 -0.81 20.87
N GLY A 38 13.49 -0.95 19.86
CA GLY A 38 13.75 -0.45 18.51
C GLY A 38 12.47 -0.29 17.68
N ASP A 39 12.63 -0.04 16.38
CA ASP A 39 11.51 0.19 15.46
C ASP A 39 10.87 -1.11 14.96
N ALA A 40 9.59 -1.02 14.58
CA ALA A 40 8.87 -2.13 13.97
C ALA A 40 7.90 -1.60 12.89
N VAL A 41 7.69 -2.41 11.85
CA VAL A 41 6.77 -2.10 10.73
C VAL A 41 5.53 -2.99 10.81
N ALA A 42 4.36 -2.40 10.59
CA ALA A 42 3.10 -3.12 10.39
C ALA A 42 2.60 -2.88 8.96
N SER A 43 2.13 -3.94 8.30
CA SER A 43 1.62 -3.86 6.94
C SER A 43 0.42 -4.79 6.72
N VAL A 44 -0.36 -4.49 5.69
CA VAL A 44 -1.42 -5.35 5.15
C VAL A 44 -1.24 -5.46 3.64
N CYS A 45 -1.55 -6.62 3.09
CA CYS A 45 -1.66 -6.82 1.66
C CYS A 45 -3.14 -6.85 1.30
N VAL A 46 -3.53 -6.08 0.29
CA VAL A 46 -4.90 -6.05 -0.22
C VAL A 46 -4.87 -6.29 -1.73
N PRO A 47 -5.87 -7.00 -2.29
CA PRO A 47 -6.00 -7.08 -3.73
C PRO A 47 -6.39 -5.70 -4.28
N ILE A 48 -5.81 -5.35 -5.42
CA ILE A 48 -6.21 -4.18 -6.22
C ILE A 48 -6.58 -4.63 -7.63
N PRO A 49 -7.42 -3.89 -8.37
CA PRO A 49 -7.68 -4.20 -9.77
C PRO A 49 -6.37 -4.27 -10.58
N ALA A 50 -6.18 -5.35 -11.34
CA ALA A 50 -4.97 -5.58 -12.13
C ALA A 50 -4.76 -4.55 -13.26
N SER A 51 -5.80 -3.78 -13.60
CA SER A 51 -5.73 -2.68 -14.57
C SER A 51 -5.09 -1.40 -14.01
N ILE A 52 -4.77 -1.36 -12.71
CA ILE A 52 -4.15 -0.19 -12.08
C ILE A 52 -2.64 -0.20 -12.34
N ASP A 53 -2.15 0.87 -12.96
CA ASP A 53 -0.73 1.17 -13.05
C ASP A 53 -0.23 1.78 -11.73
N LEU A 54 0.52 0.99 -10.96
CA LEU A 54 1.06 1.41 -9.66
C LEU A 54 2.09 2.54 -9.77
N SER A 55 2.88 2.56 -10.84
CA SER A 55 3.87 3.61 -11.08
C SER A 55 3.15 4.94 -11.33
N ALA A 56 2.10 4.92 -12.15
CA ALA A 56 1.28 6.11 -12.40
C ALA A 56 0.63 6.64 -11.11
N VAL A 57 0.10 5.75 -10.27
CA VAL A 57 -0.49 6.12 -8.96
C VAL A 57 0.54 6.81 -8.08
N VAL A 58 1.73 6.23 -7.90
CA VAL A 58 2.77 6.83 -7.05
C VAL A 58 3.29 8.15 -7.61
N LEU A 59 3.53 8.21 -8.93
CA LEU A 59 4.00 9.42 -9.59
C LEU A 59 2.97 10.56 -9.58
N GLY A 60 1.68 10.23 -9.59
CA GLY A 60 0.59 11.20 -9.48
C GLY A 60 0.30 11.65 -8.04
N ALA A 61 0.50 10.77 -7.05
CA ALA A 61 0.24 11.07 -5.64
C ALA A 61 1.40 11.81 -4.94
N ARG A 62 2.62 11.73 -5.49
CA ARG A 62 3.80 12.36 -4.87
C ARG A 62 3.69 13.88 -4.81
N ARG A 63 4.18 14.45 -3.72
CA ARG A 63 4.46 15.88 -3.55
C ARG A 63 5.88 16.21 -4.01
N SER A 64 6.22 17.50 -4.09
CA SER A 64 7.53 17.98 -4.55
C SER A 64 8.70 17.37 -3.79
N ASP A 65 8.53 17.16 -2.48
CA ASP A 65 9.60 16.74 -1.57
C ASP A 65 9.51 15.25 -1.17
N ASP A 66 8.54 14.52 -1.73
CA ASP A 66 8.41 13.10 -1.43
C ASP A 66 9.54 12.29 -2.05
N ARG A 67 10.15 11.41 -1.26
CA ARG A 67 10.94 10.29 -1.79
C ARG A 67 9.98 9.29 -2.43
N PHE A 68 10.35 8.73 -3.58
CA PHE A 68 9.55 7.70 -4.25
C PHE A 68 10.46 6.68 -4.95
N LEU A 69 9.90 5.50 -5.19
CA LEU A 69 10.52 4.41 -5.93
C LEU A 69 9.46 3.80 -6.85
N CYS A 70 9.80 3.55 -8.11
CA CYS A 70 9.02 2.74 -9.05
C CYS A 70 9.97 1.82 -9.81
N ILE A 71 9.82 0.51 -9.65
CA ILE A 71 10.58 -0.51 -10.39
C ILE A 71 9.57 -1.39 -11.12
N GLU A 72 9.66 -1.41 -12.45
CA GLU A 72 8.81 -2.23 -13.30
C GLU A 72 9.59 -3.39 -13.92
N GLN A 73 8.95 -4.54 -14.00
CA GLN A 73 9.47 -5.76 -14.59
C GLN A 73 8.44 -6.35 -15.56
N PRO A 74 8.24 -5.75 -16.75
CA PRO A 74 7.20 -6.19 -17.69
C PRO A 74 7.37 -7.66 -18.11
N GLY A 75 8.61 -8.15 -18.19
CA GLY A 75 8.91 -9.56 -18.46
C GLY A 75 8.55 -10.54 -17.32
N ARG A 76 8.10 -10.06 -16.17
CA ARG A 76 7.65 -10.87 -15.01
C ARG A 76 6.15 -10.65 -14.78
N GLU A 77 5.34 -11.01 -15.77
CA GLU A 77 3.87 -10.91 -15.70
C GLU A 77 3.36 -9.49 -15.37
N GLY A 78 4.06 -8.45 -15.86
CA GLY A 78 3.68 -7.07 -15.56
C GLY A 78 3.92 -6.65 -14.10
N TYR A 79 4.85 -7.30 -13.40
CA TYR A 79 5.20 -6.99 -12.01
C TYR A 79 5.74 -5.56 -11.84
N ALA A 80 5.32 -4.89 -10.76
CA ALA A 80 5.86 -3.62 -10.33
C ALA A 80 6.00 -3.55 -8.81
N VAL A 81 7.02 -2.83 -8.33
CA VAL A 81 7.18 -2.45 -6.92
C VAL A 81 7.30 -0.94 -6.86
N CYS A 82 6.38 -0.32 -6.14
CA CYS A 82 6.38 1.12 -5.95
C CYS A 82 6.32 1.49 -4.46
N GLY A 83 6.91 2.62 -4.10
CA GLY A 83 6.89 3.17 -2.75
C GLY A 83 6.80 4.70 -2.79
N LEU A 84 6.08 5.28 -1.84
CA LEU A 84 5.93 6.72 -1.67
C LEU A 84 6.22 7.12 -0.23
N GLY A 85 6.99 8.18 -0.05
CA GLY A 85 7.46 8.66 1.25
C GLY A 85 8.68 7.87 1.76
N ALA A 86 9.17 8.29 2.93
CA ALA A 86 10.22 7.61 3.67
C ALA A 86 9.91 7.68 5.17
N ALA A 87 10.01 6.55 5.86
CA ALA A 87 9.77 6.49 7.31
C ALA A 87 11.03 6.81 8.13
N ILE A 88 12.20 6.60 7.55
CA ILE A 88 13.52 6.87 8.13
C ILE A 88 14.38 7.43 6.98
N THR A 89 15.13 8.50 7.25
CA THR A 89 16.01 9.19 6.30
C THR A 89 17.41 9.31 6.86
#